data_AF-A0A2G6L6F8-F1
#
_entry.id   AF-A0A2G6L6F8-F1
#
_cell.length_a   1.000
_cell.length_b   1.000
_cell.length_c   1.000
_cell.angle_alpha   90.00
_cell.angle_beta   90.00
_cell.angle_gamma   90.00
#
_symmetry.space_group_name_H-M   'P 1'
#
loop_
_entity.id
_entity.type
_entity.pdbx_description
1 polymer ?
#
loop_
_entity_poly.entity_id
_entity_poly.type
_entity_poly.pdbx_seq_one_letter_code
_entity_poly.pdbx_strand_id
1 'polypeptide(L)'
;MNKIYPSTLVALLALQMAGCNPPASTQPTTSKWYQTEAKIESATELSDAMYAYSLSYPATASTAVNEAGAPIVGPIVQNVFGLTYLPKTGQTLTIEYRTDEPLLYRIVRPWGNADQAAAVAGVYTYGHEVEAFMPCNLDKDYWITGQGAVLNTLKEASLAKSKQLKKPYQGIYAELRLALLPEAEDGFAADYDGVVEALEVKTWANDIPEDCLTAASANSKPATPAIDEHSSRNSLDWNGYYFGSIPCASCPQIDRWLELKQLGESTKVELFDIYRGSDELVAELSATADWTKDGGSIVIPDNDSKPLRFLVGESALMQYAEGEAPVAQYRLHKMLHYSDDKMAVFTDRSHLLGLHGNGEFEVVVNYKTQRQTEVKSARMQVTVDCGQGTYTTAKTIGYSGLFASGSMVQKTDTNHVTHPLTDKTALAMTALEACN
;
A
#
# COMPACT_ATOMS: atom_id res chain seq x y z
N MET A 1 87.46 3.80 26.82
CA MET A 1 87.45 4.68 25.63
C MET A 1 86.54 4.06 24.59
N ASN A 2 85.52 4.82 24.18
CA ASN A 2 84.33 4.38 23.42
C ASN A 2 84.64 3.46 22.24
N LYS A 3 84.06 2.26 22.25
CA LYS A 3 83.88 1.40 21.09
C LYS A 3 82.43 1.50 20.63
N ILE A 4 82.29 1.83 19.36
CA ILE A 4 81.06 1.97 18.59
C ILE A 4 80.40 0.59 18.48
N TYR A 5 79.12 0.51 18.88
CA TYR A 5 78.30 -0.71 18.79
C TYR A 5 77.73 -0.86 17.37
N PRO A 6 77.75 -2.09 16.80
CA PRO A 6 77.04 -2.37 15.57
C PRO A 6 75.54 -2.60 15.82
N SER A 7 74.77 -2.13 14.85
CA SER A 7 73.32 -2.10 14.75
C SER A 7 72.66 -3.46 15.04
N THR A 8 71.75 -3.46 15.99
CA THR A 8 70.83 -4.57 16.25
C THR A 8 69.59 -4.39 15.39
N LEU A 9 69.43 -5.26 14.40
CA LEU A 9 68.23 -5.39 13.59
C LEU A 9 67.17 -6.10 14.46
N VAL A 10 66.23 -5.35 15.04
CA VAL A 10 65.09 -5.95 15.74
C VAL A 10 64.11 -6.43 14.67
N ALA A 11 64.02 -7.74 14.51
CA ALA A 11 62.95 -8.38 13.76
C ALA A 11 61.63 -8.15 14.49
N LEU A 12 60.77 -7.27 13.95
CA LEU A 12 59.37 -7.21 14.35
C LEU A 12 58.70 -8.51 13.90
N LEU A 13 58.42 -9.38 14.87
CA LEU A 13 57.50 -10.49 14.71
C LEU A 13 56.09 -9.89 14.48
N ALA A 14 55.66 -9.83 13.22
CA ALA A 14 54.27 -9.55 12.89
C ALA A 14 53.44 -10.79 13.26
N LEU A 15 52.78 -10.74 14.42
CA LEU A 15 51.65 -11.63 14.70
C LEU A 15 50.56 -11.31 13.67
N GLN A 16 50.32 -12.22 12.73
CA GLN A 16 49.07 -12.23 11.97
C GLN A 16 47.93 -12.56 12.95
N MET A 17 47.35 -11.52 13.54
CA MET A 17 45.98 -11.60 14.02
C MET A 17 45.14 -11.92 12.79
N ALA A 18 44.49 -13.08 12.80
CA ALA A 18 43.46 -13.42 11.83
C ALA A 18 42.42 -12.30 11.85
N GLY A 19 42.55 -11.38 10.90
CA GLY A 19 41.54 -10.38 10.63
C GLY A 19 40.27 -11.14 10.26
N CYS A 20 39.22 -10.96 11.06
CA CYS A 20 37.88 -11.21 10.60
C CYS A 20 37.68 -10.32 9.37
N ASN A 21 37.77 -10.89 8.17
CA ASN A 21 37.19 -10.27 6.99
C ASN A 21 35.70 -10.07 7.33
N PRO A 22 35.18 -8.84 7.37
CA PRO A 22 33.73 -8.67 7.29
C PRO A 22 33.29 -9.32 5.96
N PRO A 23 32.17 -10.07 5.93
CA PRO A 23 31.66 -10.59 4.67
C PRO A 23 31.51 -9.41 3.70
N ALA A 24 31.92 -9.66 2.46
CA ALA A 24 31.89 -8.69 1.39
C ALA A 24 30.57 -7.91 1.41
N SER A 25 30.69 -6.59 1.31
CA SER A 25 29.58 -5.68 1.08
C SER A 25 28.60 -6.30 0.08
N THR A 26 27.37 -6.56 0.51
CA THR A 26 26.26 -6.83 -0.39
C THR A 26 26.05 -5.57 -1.22
N GLN A 27 26.69 -5.50 -2.38
CA GLN A 27 26.25 -4.62 -3.44
C GLN A 27 24.78 -4.96 -3.73
N PRO A 28 23.91 -3.97 -4.01
CA PRO A 28 22.54 -4.24 -4.40
C PRO A 28 22.58 -5.08 -5.67
N THR A 29 22.22 -6.35 -5.56
CA THR A 29 21.88 -7.16 -6.73
C THR A 29 20.71 -6.45 -7.39
N THR A 30 20.89 -5.97 -8.62
CA THR A 30 19.80 -5.41 -9.41
C THR A 30 18.72 -6.47 -9.53
N SER A 31 17.64 -6.29 -8.79
CA SER A 31 16.48 -7.16 -8.85
C SER A 31 15.96 -7.20 -10.28
N LYS A 32 15.74 -8.40 -10.80
CA LYS A 32 15.25 -8.61 -12.15
C LYS A 32 13.74 -8.82 -12.09
N TRP A 33 13.01 -8.15 -12.96
CA TRP A 33 11.60 -8.44 -13.20
C TRP A 33 11.49 -9.68 -14.09
N TYR A 34 10.59 -10.60 -13.74
CA TYR A 34 10.28 -11.80 -14.51
C TYR A 34 8.80 -11.83 -14.84
N GLN A 35 8.48 -12.01 -16.12
CA GLN A 35 7.11 -12.05 -16.62
C GLN A 35 6.49 -13.44 -16.45
N THR A 36 5.25 -13.50 -15.98
CA THR A 36 4.47 -14.73 -15.84
C THR A 36 2.99 -14.44 -16.12
N GLU A 37 2.18 -15.49 -16.18
CA GLU A 37 0.72 -15.40 -16.26
C GLU A 37 0.11 -15.57 -14.87
N ALA A 38 -0.72 -14.60 -14.48
CA ALA A 38 -1.52 -14.65 -13.27
C ALA A 38 -2.99 -14.91 -13.60
N LYS A 39 -3.70 -15.64 -12.76
CA LYS A 39 -5.11 -15.99 -12.96
C LYS A 39 -5.98 -15.42 -11.86
N ILE A 40 -7.11 -14.82 -12.22
CA ILE A 40 -8.14 -14.42 -11.27
C ILE A 40 -8.87 -15.68 -10.79
N GLU A 41 -8.62 -16.10 -9.56
CA GLU A 41 -9.20 -17.34 -8.99
C GLU A 41 -10.60 -17.13 -8.44
N SER A 42 -10.84 -15.97 -7.84
CA SER A 42 -12.14 -15.64 -7.27
C SER A 42 -12.35 -14.13 -7.27
N ALA A 43 -13.62 -13.74 -7.33
CA ALA A 43 -14.10 -12.38 -7.18
C ALA A 43 -15.20 -12.39 -6.12
N THR A 44 -15.25 -11.37 -5.27
CA THR A 44 -16.28 -11.26 -4.22
C THR A 44 -16.66 -9.81 -4.03
N GLU A 45 -17.96 -9.55 -3.99
CA GLU A 45 -18.52 -8.26 -3.60
C GLU A 45 -18.26 -8.03 -2.10
N LEU A 46 -17.59 -6.93 -1.78
CA LEU A 46 -17.34 -6.48 -0.40
C LEU A 46 -18.50 -5.62 0.09
N SER A 47 -18.92 -4.65 -0.72
CA SER A 47 -20.03 -3.74 -0.41
C SER A 47 -20.68 -3.26 -1.71
N ASP A 48 -21.75 -2.45 -1.59
CA ASP A 48 -22.38 -1.79 -2.75
C ASP A 48 -21.31 -1.11 -3.61
N ALA A 49 -21.15 -1.63 -4.83
CA ALA A 49 -20.16 -1.23 -5.83
C ALA A 49 -18.68 -1.30 -5.39
N MET A 50 -18.28 -2.22 -4.50
CA MET A 50 -16.87 -2.51 -4.19
C MET A 50 -16.60 -4.01 -4.16
N TYR A 51 -15.58 -4.45 -4.90
CA TYR A 51 -15.23 -5.85 -5.11
C TYR A 51 -13.76 -6.11 -4.74
N ALA A 52 -13.51 -7.34 -4.29
CA ALA A 52 -12.19 -7.93 -4.13
C ALA A 52 -12.00 -9.07 -5.11
N TYR A 53 -10.75 -9.39 -5.40
CA TYR A 53 -10.40 -10.60 -6.13
C TYR A 53 -9.11 -11.22 -5.62
N SER A 54 -8.94 -12.51 -5.85
CA SER A 54 -7.69 -13.22 -5.63
C SER A 54 -7.03 -13.53 -6.97
N LEU A 55 -5.74 -13.25 -7.12
CA LEU A 55 -4.94 -13.65 -8.27
C LEU A 55 -3.91 -14.72 -7.86
N SER A 56 -3.66 -15.70 -8.72
CA SER A 56 -2.64 -16.74 -8.52
C SER A 56 -1.59 -16.70 -9.63
N TYR A 57 -0.30 -16.93 -9.34
CA TYR A 57 0.72 -17.06 -10.39
C TYR A 57 1.92 -17.93 -9.96
N PRO A 58 2.56 -18.66 -10.89
CA PRO A 58 3.80 -19.36 -10.60
C PRO A 58 4.97 -18.38 -10.54
N ALA A 59 5.86 -18.58 -9.57
CA ALA A 59 7.08 -17.78 -9.37
C ALA A 59 8.34 -18.60 -9.68
N THR A 60 8.33 -19.33 -10.81
CA THR A 60 9.37 -20.33 -11.15
C THR A 60 10.78 -19.77 -11.29
N ALA A 61 10.92 -18.49 -11.60
CA ALA A 61 12.22 -17.81 -11.67
C ALA A 61 12.62 -17.11 -10.36
N SER A 62 11.87 -17.32 -9.27
CA SER A 62 12.21 -16.70 -7.99
C SER A 62 13.53 -17.24 -7.41
N THR A 63 14.29 -16.35 -6.81
CA THR A 63 15.47 -16.62 -5.99
C THR A 63 15.19 -16.45 -4.50
N ALA A 64 13.95 -16.14 -4.11
CA ALA A 64 13.55 -15.92 -2.73
C ALA A 64 13.37 -17.25 -1.99
N VAL A 65 13.60 -17.21 -0.68
CA VAL A 65 13.35 -18.32 0.24
C VAL A 65 12.48 -17.85 1.39
N ASN A 66 11.65 -18.73 1.95
CA ASN A 66 10.88 -18.44 3.15
C ASN A 66 11.76 -18.45 4.42
N GLU A 67 11.17 -18.19 5.59
CA GLU A 67 11.90 -18.19 6.87
C GLU A 67 12.63 -19.52 7.17
N ALA A 68 12.13 -20.64 6.65
CA ALA A 68 12.75 -21.95 6.79
C ALA A 68 13.85 -22.22 5.74
N GLY A 69 14.16 -21.25 4.87
CA GLY A 69 15.14 -21.38 3.80
C GLY A 69 14.64 -22.17 2.58
N ALA A 70 13.34 -22.49 2.49
CA ALA A 70 12.78 -23.20 1.35
C ALA A 70 12.46 -22.23 0.19
N PRO A 71 12.76 -22.59 -1.08
CA PRO A 71 12.49 -21.73 -2.23
C PRO A 71 11.01 -21.36 -2.42
N ILE A 72 10.74 -20.11 -2.78
CA ILE A 72 9.39 -19.60 -3.06
C ILE A 72 9.15 -19.66 -4.57
N VAL A 73 8.67 -20.79 -5.10
CA VAL A 73 8.45 -20.99 -6.54
C VAL A 73 6.98 -20.88 -6.98
N GLY A 74 6.08 -20.60 -6.03
CA GLY A 74 4.63 -20.50 -6.24
C GLY A 74 3.89 -21.85 -6.20
N PRO A 75 2.58 -21.86 -6.49
CA PRO A 75 1.79 -20.67 -6.88
C PRO A 75 1.68 -19.64 -5.75
N ILE A 76 1.84 -18.36 -6.09
CA ILE A 76 1.62 -17.25 -5.17
C ILE A 76 0.19 -16.79 -5.37
N VAL A 77 -0.59 -16.70 -4.29
CA VAL A 77 -1.96 -16.15 -4.31
C VAL A 77 -2.00 -14.83 -3.56
N GLN A 78 -2.63 -13.81 -4.14
CA GLN A 78 -2.75 -12.49 -3.55
C GLN A 78 -4.16 -11.93 -3.69
N ASN A 79 -4.67 -11.33 -2.63
CA ASN A 79 -5.96 -10.67 -2.61
C ASN A 79 -5.80 -9.17 -2.87
N VAL A 80 -6.57 -8.68 -3.83
CA VAL A 80 -6.63 -7.28 -4.24
C VAL A 80 -8.02 -6.74 -3.95
N PHE A 81 -8.10 -5.51 -3.45
CA PHE A 81 -9.34 -4.87 -2.99
C PHE A 81 -9.54 -3.53 -3.67
N GLY A 82 -10.80 -3.11 -3.79
CA GLY A 82 -11.15 -1.74 -4.17
C GLY A 82 -11.53 -1.57 -5.63
N LEU A 83 -11.84 -2.66 -6.36
CA LEU A 83 -12.48 -2.54 -7.66
C LEU A 83 -13.92 -2.06 -7.50
N THR A 84 -14.38 -1.18 -8.38
CA THR A 84 -15.74 -0.65 -8.34
C THR A 84 -16.74 -1.46 -9.19
N TYR A 85 -16.29 -2.61 -9.70
CA TYR A 85 -17.03 -3.51 -10.58
C TYR A 85 -16.60 -4.95 -10.30
N LEU A 86 -17.44 -5.93 -10.63
CA LEU A 86 -17.13 -7.34 -10.43
C LEU A 86 -16.05 -7.77 -11.43
N PRO A 87 -14.85 -8.19 -10.99
CA PRO A 87 -13.83 -8.67 -11.90
C PRO A 87 -14.16 -10.07 -12.41
N LYS A 88 -13.78 -10.34 -13.66
CA LYS A 88 -14.05 -11.58 -14.38
C LYS A 88 -13.25 -12.75 -13.84
N THR A 89 -13.94 -13.66 -13.17
CA THR A 89 -13.31 -14.86 -12.61
C THR A 89 -12.78 -15.77 -13.72
N GLY A 90 -11.56 -16.27 -13.54
CA GLY A 90 -10.85 -17.12 -14.49
C GLY A 90 -10.13 -16.40 -15.62
N GLN A 91 -10.16 -15.06 -15.65
CA GLN A 91 -9.31 -14.26 -16.54
C GLN A 91 -7.83 -14.49 -16.23
N THR A 92 -6.99 -14.49 -17.27
CA THR A 92 -5.53 -14.47 -17.13
C THR A 92 -5.00 -13.06 -17.41
N LEU A 93 -4.13 -12.57 -16.54
CA LEU A 93 -3.39 -11.32 -16.67
C LEU A 93 -1.90 -11.64 -16.87
N THR A 94 -1.23 -10.89 -17.75
CA THR A 94 0.23 -10.90 -17.77
C THR A 94 0.74 -10.02 -16.64
N ILE A 95 1.64 -10.53 -15.82
CA ILE A 95 2.28 -9.79 -14.74
C ILE A 95 3.80 -9.92 -14.82
N GLU A 96 4.50 -9.00 -14.17
CA GLU A 96 5.91 -9.13 -13.85
C GLU A 96 6.09 -9.12 -12.34
N TYR A 97 6.90 -10.04 -11.81
CA TYR A 97 7.28 -10.05 -10.39
C TYR A 97 8.79 -9.91 -10.23
N ARG A 98 9.25 -9.43 -9.07
CA ARG A 98 10.68 -9.34 -8.74
C ARG A 98 11.23 -10.72 -8.39
N THR A 99 12.31 -11.17 -9.05
CA THR A 99 12.85 -12.52 -8.81
C THR A 99 13.30 -12.74 -7.36
N ASP A 100 13.84 -11.71 -6.71
CA ASP A 100 14.26 -11.71 -5.30
C ASP A 100 13.12 -11.46 -4.30
N GLU A 101 11.97 -10.95 -4.76
CA GLU A 101 10.80 -10.66 -3.94
C GLU A 101 9.53 -10.97 -4.74
N PRO A 102 9.18 -12.25 -4.95
CA PRO A 102 8.15 -12.65 -5.89
C PRO A 102 6.73 -12.30 -5.45
N LEU A 103 6.57 -11.77 -4.23
CA LEU A 103 5.33 -11.18 -3.73
C LEU A 103 5.12 -9.75 -4.26
N LEU A 104 6.16 -9.06 -4.73
CA LEU A 104 6.02 -7.77 -5.40
C LEU A 104 5.83 -8.01 -6.89
N TYR A 105 4.64 -7.70 -7.39
CA TYR A 105 4.30 -7.80 -8.80
C TYR A 105 3.70 -6.50 -9.35
N ARG A 106 3.68 -6.41 -10.68
CA ARG A 106 2.95 -5.39 -11.44
C ARG A 106 2.23 -6.05 -12.60
N ILE A 107 1.02 -5.58 -12.91
CA ILE A 107 0.31 -6.02 -14.12
C ILE A 107 0.99 -5.40 -15.34
N VAL A 108 1.31 -6.24 -16.33
CA VAL A 108 1.90 -5.80 -17.60
C VAL A 108 0.82 -5.09 -18.41
N ARG A 109 1.16 -3.89 -18.87
CA ARG A 109 0.24 -3.02 -19.61
C ARG A 109 0.24 -3.41 -21.08
N PRO A 110 -0.88 -3.26 -21.78
CA PRO A 110 -0.94 -3.63 -23.20
C PRO A 110 -0.24 -2.60 -24.11
N TRP A 111 0.10 -1.40 -23.61
CA TRP A 111 0.61 -0.28 -24.42
C TRP A 111 1.86 0.34 -23.78
N GLY A 112 3.00 0.29 -24.49
CA GLY A 112 4.30 0.84 -24.06
C GLY A 112 5.23 -0.19 -23.37
N ASN A 113 6.55 -0.01 -23.50
CA ASN A 113 7.54 -0.87 -22.85
C ASN A 113 7.50 -0.65 -21.33
N ALA A 114 7.42 -1.73 -20.54
CA ALA A 114 7.26 -1.73 -19.08
C ALA A 114 8.35 -0.97 -18.27
N ASP A 115 9.43 -0.57 -18.94
CA ASP A 115 10.56 0.19 -18.37
C ASP A 115 10.46 1.72 -18.55
N GLN A 116 9.43 2.21 -19.25
CA GLN A 116 9.16 3.65 -19.39
C GLN A 116 7.67 3.87 -19.10
N ALA A 117 7.37 4.52 -17.97
CA ALA A 117 6.03 4.96 -17.57
C ALA A 117 5.48 6.08 -18.48
N ALA A 118 5.55 5.90 -19.80
CA ALA A 118 5.03 6.84 -20.78
C ALA A 118 3.50 6.90 -20.68
N ALA A 119 2.97 8.12 -20.75
CA ALA A 119 1.53 8.30 -20.87
C ALA A 119 1.05 7.79 -22.23
N VAL A 120 -0.20 7.37 -22.26
CA VAL A 120 -0.84 6.82 -23.43
C VAL A 120 -1.80 7.87 -23.95
N ALA A 121 -1.56 8.30 -25.17
CA ALA A 121 -2.45 9.17 -25.92
C ALA A 121 -3.73 8.41 -26.31
N GLY A 122 -4.88 9.04 -26.17
CA GLY A 122 -6.17 8.47 -26.56
C GLY A 122 -7.31 9.48 -26.51
N VAL A 123 -8.50 8.96 -26.80
CA VAL A 123 -9.76 9.67 -26.76
C VAL A 123 -10.50 9.30 -25.48
N TYR A 124 -10.66 10.27 -24.58
CA TYR A 124 -11.48 10.14 -23.38
C TYR A 124 -12.92 10.62 -23.67
N THR A 125 -13.92 9.81 -23.31
CA THR A 125 -15.34 10.13 -23.52
C THR A 125 -16.15 9.90 -22.24
N TYR A 126 -16.95 10.88 -21.86
CA TYR A 126 -17.82 10.80 -20.67
C TYR A 126 -19.27 11.14 -20.98
N GLY A 127 -20.21 10.40 -20.38
CA GLY A 127 -21.64 10.60 -20.52
C GLY A 127 -22.47 9.71 -19.59
N HIS A 128 -23.78 9.68 -19.81
CA HIS A 128 -24.64 8.75 -19.08
C HIS A 128 -24.27 7.32 -19.47
N GLU A 129 -23.87 6.51 -18.47
CA GLU A 129 -23.47 5.10 -18.62
C GLU A 129 -22.21 4.89 -19.49
N VAL A 130 -21.43 5.95 -19.74
CA VAL A 130 -20.22 5.92 -20.56
C VAL A 130 -19.09 6.65 -19.83
N GLU A 131 -18.03 5.91 -19.51
CA GLU A 131 -16.75 6.45 -19.08
C GLU A 131 -15.63 5.65 -19.76
N ALA A 132 -15.24 6.12 -20.94
CA ALA A 132 -14.45 5.35 -21.91
C ALA A 132 -13.12 6.02 -22.25
N PHE A 133 -12.10 5.20 -22.49
CA PHE A 133 -10.82 5.62 -23.02
C PHE A 133 -10.39 4.71 -24.17
N MET A 134 -10.30 5.29 -25.36
CA MET A 134 -9.84 4.61 -26.57
C MET A 134 -8.42 5.09 -26.90
N PRO A 135 -7.38 4.25 -26.75
CA PRO A 135 -6.03 4.66 -27.09
C PRO A 135 -5.91 5.00 -28.57
N CYS A 136 -5.07 6.00 -28.89
CA CYS A 136 -4.77 6.31 -30.28
C CYS A 136 -4.16 5.08 -30.97
N ASN A 137 -4.57 4.78 -32.20
CA ASN A 137 -4.05 3.68 -33.02
C ASN A 137 -4.28 2.26 -32.47
N LEU A 138 -5.22 2.08 -31.54
CA LEU A 138 -5.67 0.78 -31.10
C LEU A 138 -7.17 0.62 -31.32
N ASP A 139 -7.58 -0.54 -31.84
CA ASP A 139 -8.98 -0.95 -31.84
C ASP A 139 -9.36 -1.62 -30.52
N LYS A 140 -9.26 -0.85 -29.45
CA LYS A 140 -9.65 -1.34 -28.14
C LYS A 140 -10.25 -0.20 -27.36
N ASP A 141 -11.48 -0.40 -26.89
CA ASP A 141 -12.16 0.56 -26.04
C ASP A 141 -12.13 0.05 -24.60
N TYR A 142 -11.69 0.89 -23.68
CA TYR A 142 -11.53 0.52 -22.29
C TYR A 142 -12.49 1.32 -21.42
N TRP A 143 -13.14 0.66 -20.49
CA TRP A 143 -13.77 1.35 -19.38
C TRP A 143 -12.67 1.98 -18.53
N ILE A 144 -12.77 3.27 -18.23
CA ILE A 144 -11.77 3.98 -17.44
C ILE A 144 -12.33 4.35 -16.08
N THR A 145 -11.60 3.99 -15.03
CA THR A 145 -11.86 4.36 -13.63
C THR A 145 -10.69 5.18 -13.08
N GLY A 146 -10.85 5.79 -11.90
CA GLY A 146 -9.78 6.53 -11.24
C GLY A 146 -10.31 7.56 -10.25
N GLN A 147 -9.38 8.17 -9.50
CA GLN A 147 -9.74 9.19 -8.52
C GLN A 147 -10.39 10.39 -9.20
N GLY A 148 -11.39 11.00 -8.55
CA GLY A 148 -12.07 12.20 -9.06
C GLY A 148 -11.10 13.36 -9.33
N ALA A 149 -10.05 13.52 -8.52
CA ALA A 149 -9.02 14.53 -8.74
C ALA A 149 -8.25 14.36 -10.07
N VAL A 150 -8.20 13.14 -10.61
CA VAL A 150 -7.56 12.82 -11.90
C VAL A 150 -8.54 13.01 -13.04
N LEU A 151 -9.77 12.47 -12.93
CA LEU A 151 -10.70 12.38 -14.06
C LEU A 151 -11.70 13.54 -14.18
N ASN A 152 -12.01 14.28 -13.12
CA ASN A 152 -13.09 15.28 -13.15
C ASN A 152 -12.88 16.37 -14.22
N THR A 153 -11.63 16.81 -14.42
CA THR A 153 -11.31 17.79 -15.47
C THR A 153 -11.67 17.27 -16.87
N LEU A 154 -11.41 15.98 -17.13
CA LEU A 154 -11.73 15.35 -18.42
C LEU A 154 -13.24 15.11 -18.59
N LYS A 155 -13.92 14.72 -17.49
CA LYS A 155 -15.39 14.59 -17.44
C LYS A 155 -16.07 15.90 -17.83
N GLU A 156 -15.66 16.99 -17.19
CA GLU A 156 -16.19 18.32 -17.43
C GLU A 156 -15.96 18.78 -18.87
N ALA A 157 -14.75 18.57 -19.40
CA ALA A 157 -14.40 18.94 -20.77
C ALA A 157 -15.21 18.15 -21.82
N SER A 158 -15.31 16.83 -21.68
CA SER A 158 -16.12 15.99 -22.59
C SER A 158 -17.62 16.36 -22.54
N LEU A 159 -18.16 16.65 -21.35
CA LEU A 159 -19.54 17.14 -21.20
C LEU A 159 -19.75 18.53 -21.78
N ALA A 160 -18.80 19.45 -21.58
CA ALA A 160 -18.85 20.80 -22.13
C ALA A 160 -18.88 20.76 -23.66
N LYS A 161 -18.02 19.94 -24.28
CA LYS A 161 -18.00 19.71 -25.72
C LYS A 161 -19.31 19.11 -26.23
N SER A 162 -19.87 18.14 -25.50
CA SER A 162 -21.17 17.55 -25.81
C SER A 162 -22.31 18.58 -25.82
N LYS A 163 -22.34 19.48 -24.83
CA LYS A 163 -23.31 20.58 -24.75
C LYS A 163 -23.13 21.59 -25.88
N GLN A 164 -21.88 21.96 -26.17
CA GLN A 164 -21.54 22.90 -27.24
C GLN A 164 -21.98 22.40 -28.61
N LEU A 165 -21.72 21.13 -28.91
CA LEU A 165 -22.03 20.51 -30.20
C LEU A 165 -23.48 20.01 -30.30
N LYS A 166 -24.23 20.01 -29.19
CA LYS A 166 -25.57 19.42 -29.08
C LYS A 166 -25.60 17.96 -29.54
N LYS A 167 -24.53 17.22 -29.24
CA LYS A 167 -24.36 15.79 -29.53
C LYS A 167 -23.85 15.11 -28.27
N PRO A 168 -24.38 13.94 -27.88
CA PRO A 168 -23.90 13.22 -26.70
C PRO A 168 -22.53 12.58 -26.96
N TYR A 169 -21.84 12.16 -25.90
CA TYR A 169 -20.62 11.34 -25.95
C TYR A 169 -19.50 11.93 -26.83
N GLN A 170 -19.20 13.21 -26.65
CA GLN A 170 -18.13 13.85 -27.42
C GLN A 170 -16.78 13.64 -26.74
N GLY A 171 -15.91 12.88 -27.41
CA GLY A 171 -14.56 12.62 -26.93
C GLY A 171 -13.65 13.84 -26.97
N ILE A 172 -12.67 13.85 -26.08
CA ILE A 172 -11.56 14.80 -26.01
C ILE A 172 -10.23 14.03 -26.05
N TYR A 173 -9.17 14.71 -26.45
CA TYR A 173 -7.84 14.12 -26.43
C TYR A 173 -7.26 14.13 -25.00
N ALA A 174 -6.65 13.03 -24.58
CA ALA A 174 -5.90 12.96 -23.33
C ALA A 174 -4.68 12.04 -23.45
N GLU A 175 -3.60 12.41 -22.77
CA GLU A 175 -2.45 11.54 -22.52
C GLU A 175 -2.46 11.12 -21.05
N LEU A 176 -2.66 9.82 -20.80
CA LEU A 176 -2.91 9.29 -19.46
C LEU A 176 -1.86 8.28 -19.04
N ARG A 177 -1.41 8.36 -17.79
CA ARG A 177 -0.70 7.23 -17.16
C ARG A 177 -1.75 6.25 -16.64
N LEU A 178 -1.82 5.07 -17.24
CA LEU A 178 -2.87 4.08 -16.96
C LEU A 178 -2.30 2.81 -16.34
N ALA A 179 -3.05 2.17 -15.44
CA ALA A 179 -2.86 0.79 -15.04
C ALA A 179 -3.93 -0.10 -15.68
N LEU A 180 -3.55 -1.29 -16.16
CA LEU A 180 -4.52 -2.30 -16.58
C LEU A 180 -5.09 -2.98 -15.32
N LEU A 181 -6.40 -3.14 -15.28
CA LEU A 181 -7.12 -3.85 -14.22
C LEU A 181 -7.74 -5.15 -14.79
N PRO A 182 -8.22 -6.06 -13.92
CA PRO A 182 -9.05 -7.17 -14.37
C PRO A 182 -10.26 -6.67 -15.19
N GLU A 183 -10.69 -7.45 -16.18
CA GLU A 183 -11.93 -7.21 -16.94
C GLU A 183 -13.13 -7.25 -16.00
N ALA A 184 -14.18 -6.49 -16.34
CA ALA A 184 -15.45 -6.58 -15.63
C ALA A 184 -16.27 -7.79 -16.14
N GLU A 185 -16.95 -8.46 -15.22
CA GLU A 185 -17.90 -9.55 -15.52
C GLU A 185 -19.32 -9.03 -15.75
N ASP A 186 -19.69 -7.92 -15.08
CA ASP A 186 -21.00 -7.30 -15.16
C ASP A 186 -20.94 -5.76 -15.21
N GLY A 187 -22.13 -5.14 -15.31
CA GLY A 187 -22.27 -3.69 -15.45
C GLY A 187 -21.82 -3.16 -16.82
N PHE A 188 -21.81 -1.83 -16.98
CA PHE A 188 -21.42 -1.19 -18.25
C PHE A 188 -19.98 -1.51 -18.65
N ALA A 189 -19.09 -1.68 -17.67
CA ALA A 189 -17.70 -2.00 -17.91
C ALA A 189 -17.49 -3.37 -18.60
N ALA A 190 -18.44 -4.30 -18.48
CA ALA A 190 -18.34 -5.64 -19.10
C ALA A 190 -18.48 -5.62 -20.63
N ASP A 191 -19.00 -4.53 -21.21
CA ASP A 191 -19.16 -4.36 -22.66
C ASP A 191 -17.88 -3.80 -23.33
N TYR A 192 -16.84 -3.50 -22.56
CA TYR A 192 -15.57 -2.95 -23.02
C TYR A 192 -14.50 -4.03 -23.18
N ASP A 193 -13.44 -3.75 -23.95
CA ASP A 193 -12.31 -4.68 -24.16
C ASP A 193 -11.46 -4.91 -22.90
N GLY A 194 -11.66 -4.09 -21.88
CA GLY A 194 -11.02 -4.21 -20.58
C GLY A 194 -11.28 -2.99 -19.71
N VAL A 195 -10.68 -3.00 -18.51
CA VAL A 195 -10.77 -1.88 -17.59
C VAL A 195 -9.37 -1.32 -17.31
N VAL A 196 -9.27 0.01 -17.28
CA VAL A 196 -8.03 0.72 -16.94
C VAL A 196 -8.27 1.72 -15.82
N GLU A 197 -7.28 1.91 -14.95
CA GLU A 197 -7.27 2.96 -13.95
C GLU A 197 -6.40 4.14 -14.41
N ALA A 198 -6.97 5.34 -14.44
CA ALA A 198 -6.26 6.59 -14.66
C ALA A 198 -5.50 6.99 -13.39
N LEU A 199 -4.18 6.90 -13.46
CA LEU A 199 -3.30 7.25 -12.35
C LEU A 199 -2.83 8.71 -12.43
N GLU A 200 -2.77 9.28 -13.63
CA GLU A 200 -2.32 10.66 -13.87
C GLU A 200 -2.78 11.14 -15.25
N VAL A 201 -3.14 12.42 -15.36
CA VAL A 201 -3.32 13.12 -16.64
C VAL A 201 -2.04 13.91 -16.95
N LYS A 202 -1.34 13.59 -18.03
CA LYS A 202 -0.17 14.37 -18.47
C LYS A 202 -0.57 15.63 -19.22
N THR A 203 -1.50 15.49 -20.16
CA THR A 203 -2.04 16.60 -20.94
C THR A 203 -3.40 16.21 -21.51
N TRP A 204 -4.20 17.21 -21.89
CA TRP A 204 -5.45 17.00 -22.59
C TRP A 204 -5.79 18.20 -23.47
N ALA A 205 -6.60 17.97 -24.50
CA ALA A 205 -7.09 19.01 -25.41
C ALA A 205 -8.54 18.72 -25.83
N ASN A 206 -9.32 19.78 -26.08
CA ASN A 206 -10.69 19.62 -26.56
C ASN A 206 -10.76 18.95 -27.93
N ASP A 207 -9.78 19.21 -28.81
CA ASP A 207 -9.73 18.67 -30.16
C ASP A 207 -8.95 17.35 -30.17
N ILE A 208 -9.41 16.40 -30.99
CA ILE A 208 -8.76 15.10 -31.17
C ILE A 208 -7.84 15.21 -32.40
N PRO A 209 -6.53 14.96 -32.27
CA PRO A 209 -5.61 14.91 -33.40
C PRO A 209 -6.04 13.86 -34.44
N GLU A 210 -5.86 14.15 -35.74
CA GLU A 210 -6.27 13.24 -36.83
C GLU A 210 -5.57 11.88 -36.77
N ASP A 211 -4.31 11.86 -36.32
CA ASP A 211 -3.47 10.68 -36.10
C ASP A 211 -3.90 9.83 -34.89
N CYS A 212 -4.89 10.28 -34.12
CA CYS A 212 -5.47 9.51 -33.03
C CYS A 212 -6.72 8.69 -33.44
N LEU A 213 -7.27 8.91 -34.64
CA LEU A 213 -8.57 8.35 -35.06
C LEU A 213 -8.46 7.10 -35.97
N THR A 214 -7.28 6.49 -36.12
CA THR A 214 -7.06 5.40 -37.09
C THR A 214 -7.25 3.97 -36.55
N ALA A 215 -8.48 3.49 -36.76
CA ALA A 215 -8.96 2.15 -37.17
C ALA A 215 -9.23 1.00 -36.17
N ALA A 216 -10.43 0.45 -36.36
CA ALA A 216 -11.15 -0.59 -35.62
C ALA A 216 -11.26 -1.96 -36.36
N SER A 217 -11.14 -3.15 -35.71
CA SER A 217 -12.13 -4.28 -35.68
C SER A 217 -11.70 -5.62 -34.94
N ALA A 218 -12.34 -5.96 -33.81
CA ALA A 218 -13.02 -7.21 -33.33
C ALA A 218 -12.34 -8.59 -32.97
N ASN A 219 -12.78 -9.14 -31.80
CA ASN A 219 -13.05 -10.55 -31.35
C ASN A 219 -12.11 -11.39 -30.43
N SER A 220 -12.73 -12.06 -29.43
CA SER A 220 -12.20 -12.77 -28.22
C SER A 220 -12.70 -14.23 -28.05
N LYS A 221 -12.02 -15.11 -27.26
CA LYS A 221 -12.61 -16.30 -26.56
C LYS A 221 -11.69 -16.94 -25.44
N PRO A 222 -12.22 -17.56 -24.32
CA PRO A 222 -11.47 -17.85 -23.07
C PRO A 222 -11.33 -19.35 -22.64
N ALA A 223 -10.69 -19.64 -21.48
CA ALA A 223 -10.78 -20.91 -20.73
C ALA A 223 -10.47 -20.84 -19.20
N THR A 224 -11.09 -21.75 -18.43
CA THR A 224 -11.51 -21.81 -16.99
C THR A 224 -10.45 -22.24 -15.93
N PRO A 225 -10.61 -22.03 -14.59
CA PRO A 225 -9.70 -22.51 -13.51
C PRO A 225 -10.04 -23.84 -12.81
N ALA A 226 -9.03 -24.35 -12.12
CA ALA A 226 -9.05 -25.41 -11.11
C ALA A 226 -8.38 -24.87 -9.82
N ILE A 227 -8.88 -25.30 -8.65
CA ILE A 227 -8.62 -24.75 -7.30
C ILE A 227 -7.28 -25.25 -6.71
N ASP A 228 -6.50 -24.37 -6.06
CA ASP A 228 -5.31 -24.70 -5.24
C ASP A 228 -5.10 -23.74 -4.02
N GLU A 229 -4.29 -24.20 -3.06
CA GLU A 229 -4.32 -24.05 -1.60
C GLU A 229 -3.33 -22.99 -1.05
N HIS A 230 -3.50 -21.72 -1.41
CA HIS A 230 -2.76 -20.58 -0.82
C HIS A 230 -3.71 -19.49 -0.31
N SER A 231 -3.43 -18.94 0.88
CA SER A 231 -4.33 -18.05 1.63
C SER A 231 -3.62 -16.81 2.18
N SER A 232 -4.40 -15.78 2.53
CA SER A 232 -3.91 -14.52 3.11
C SER A 232 -2.93 -14.72 4.27
N ARG A 233 -3.21 -15.71 5.14
CA ARG A 233 -2.35 -16.12 6.25
C ARG A 233 -0.90 -16.37 5.83
N ASN A 234 -0.71 -17.01 4.68
CA ASN A 234 0.58 -17.52 4.25
C ASN A 234 1.25 -16.64 3.19
N SER A 235 0.50 -15.71 2.59
CA SER A 235 0.95 -14.94 1.42
C SER A 235 1.14 -13.44 1.68
N LEU A 236 0.53 -12.88 2.72
CA LEU A 236 0.60 -11.44 3.00
C LEU A 236 1.53 -11.11 4.17
N ASP A 237 2.21 -9.97 4.10
CA ASP A 237 2.84 -9.34 5.28
C ASP A 237 1.74 -8.69 6.13
N TRP A 238 1.00 -9.50 6.88
CA TRP A 238 -0.10 -9.02 7.72
C TRP A 238 0.35 -8.66 9.15
N ASN A 239 1.58 -8.99 9.56
CA ASN A 239 2.11 -8.63 10.87
C ASN A 239 2.28 -7.11 10.99
N GLY A 240 1.77 -6.49 12.05
CA GLY A 240 1.93 -5.06 12.30
C GLY A 240 0.74 -4.38 12.96
N TYR A 241 0.77 -3.04 12.93
CA TYR A 241 -0.28 -2.20 13.48
C TYR A 241 -1.25 -1.77 12.40
N TYR A 242 -2.54 -1.74 12.73
CA TYR A 242 -3.61 -1.28 11.88
C TYR A 242 -4.42 -0.21 12.59
N PHE A 243 -4.87 0.79 11.83
CA PHE A 243 -5.67 1.89 12.36
C PHE A 243 -6.86 2.19 11.44
N GLY A 244 -8.01 2.51 12.04
CA GLY A 244 -9.15 3.03 11.32
C GLY A 244 -10.10 3.79 12.24
N SER A 245 -10.71 4.84 11.72
CA SER A 245 -11.80 5.56 12.35
C SER A 245 -13.13 4.93 11.91
N ILE A 246 -13.73 4.14 12.78
CA ILE A 246 -14.93 3.34 12.47
C ILE A 246 -16.20 3.98 13.07
N PRO A 247 -17.39 3.73 12.48
CA PRO A 247 -18.65 4.26 12.99
C PRO A 247 -18.94 3.85 14.44
N CYS A 248 -19.55 4.75 15.19
CA CYS A 248 -19.94 4.54 16.57
C CYS A 248 -21.43 4.83 16.77
N ALA A 249 -22.13 3.97 17.51
CA ALA A 249 -23.58 4.09 17.68
C ALA A 249 -24.01 5.30 18.52
N SER A 250 -23.16 5.74 19.46
CA SER A 250 -23.48 6.79 20.44
C SER A 250 -22.34 7.78 20.70
N CYS A 251 -21.35 7.80 19.81
CA CYS A 251 -20.23 8.72 19.84
C CYS A 251 -19.86 9.15 18.41
N PRO A 252 -19.10 10.23 18.21
CA PRO A 252 -18.62 10.66 16.90
C PRO A 252 -18.02 9.53 16.04
N GLN A 253 -17.07 8.78 16.60
CA GLN A 253 -16.43 7.63 15.97
C GLN A 253 -15.59 6.86 17.01
N ILE A 254 -15.20 5.63 16.67
CA ILE A 254 -14.19 4.87 17.43
C ILE A 254 -12.89 4.89 16.61
N ASP A 255 -11.82 5.38 17.21
CA ASP A 255 -10.48 5.23 16.67
C ASP A 255 -9.93 3.89 17.15
N ARG A 256 -9.92 2.90 16.25
CA ARG A 256 -9.52 1.53 16.54
C ARG A 256 -8.08 1.29 16.11
N TRP A 257 -7.26 0.83 17.04
CA TRP A 257 -5.92 0.30 16.79
C TRP A 257 -5.91 -1.21 16.99
N LEU A 258 -5.26 -1.92 16.08
CA LEU A 258 -5.09 -3.37 16.16
C LEU A 258 -3.65 -3.75 15.86
N GLU A 259 -2.98 -4.37 16.82
CA GLU A 259 -1.69 -5.04 16.60
C GLU A 259 -1.94 -6.51 16.29
N LEU A 260 -1.41 -6.99 15.17
CA LEU A 260 -1.32 -8.40 14.84
C LEU A 260 0.14 -8.84 14.89
N LYS A 261 0.41 -9.89 15.69
CA LYS A 261 1.77 -10.41 15.86
C LYS A 261 1.80 -11.92 15.78
N GLN A 262 2.53 -12.46 14.81
CA GLN A 262 2.83 -13.87 14.73
C GLN A 262 3.77 -14.30 15.87
N LEU A 263 3.34 -15.30 16.64
CA LEU A 263 4.15 -15.99 17.64
C LEU A 263 4.06 -17.50 17.38
N GLY A 264 5.01 -18.01 16.59
CA GLY A 264 4.99 -19.39 16.11
C GLY A 264 3.76 -19.64 15.21
N GLU A 265 2.97 -20.65 15.54
CA GLU A 265 1.73 -20.98 14.81
C GLU A 265 0.53 -20.11 15.22
N SER A 266 0.65 -19.33 16.30
CA SER A 266 -0.43 -18.49 16.84
C SER A 266 -0.32 -17.05 16.39
N THR A 267 -1.45 -16.38 16.20
CA THR A 267 -1.51 -14.92 16.03
C THR A 267 -1.96 -14.27 17.33
N LYS A 268 -1.08 -13.46 17.94
CA LYS A 268 -1.43 -12.59 19.05
C LYS A 268 -2.04 -11.30 18.55
N VAL A 269 -3.02 -10.83 19.30
CA VAL A 269 -3.76 -9.62 18.98
C VAL A 269 -3.85 -8.72 20.21
N GLU A 270 -3.56 -7.44 19.99
CA GLU A 270 -3.87 -6.37 20.94
C GLU A 270 -4.76 -5.35 20.22
N LEU A 271 -5.97 -5.15 20.74
CA LEU A 271 -6.95 -4.20 20.19
C LEU A 271 -7.18 -3.08 21.20
N PHE A 272 -7.12 -1.84 20.73
CA PHE A 272 -7.37 -0.63 21.51
C PHE A 272 -8.45 0.21 20.83
N ASP A 273 -9.55 0.47 21.55
CA ASP A 273 -10.61 1.38 21.08
C ASP A 273 -10.61 2.69 21.84
N ILE A 274 -10.59 3.80 21.10
CA ILE A 274 -10.69 5.15 21.62
C ILE A 274 -12.01 5.76 21.14
N TYR A 275 -12.93 5.97 22.08
CA TYR A 275 -14.25 6.54 21.79
C TYR A 275 -14.12 8.06 21.71
N ARG A 276 -14.14 8.62 20.50
CA ARG A 276 -14.00 10.07 20.31
C ARG A 276 -15.18 10.80 20.92
N GLY A 277 -14.91 11.90 21.63
CA GLY A 277 -15.89 12.65 22.42
C GLY A 277 -15.63 12.57 23.92
N SER A 278 -15.38 11.37 24.46
CA SER A 278 -14.75 11.22 25.79
C SER A 278 -13.23 11.20 25.70
N ASP A 279 -12.71 10.81 24.52
CA ASP A 279 -11.30 10.53 24.27
C ASP A 279 -10.71 9.49 25.24
N GLU A 280 -11.56 8.73 25.94
CA GLU A 280 -11.13 7.70 26.87
C GLU A 280 -10.66 6.47 26.08
N LEU A 281 -9.55 5.88 26.53
CA LEU A 281 -9.15 4.54 26.11
C LEU A 281 -9.99 3.55 26.92
N VAL A 282 -11.03 2.97 26.31
CA VAL A 282 -12.08 2.26 27.05
C VAL A 282 -11.93 0.75 26.96
N ALA A 283 -11.39 0.21 25.86
CA ALA A 283 -11.26 -1.23 25.67
C ALA A 283 -9.85 -1.62 25.21
N GLU A 284 -9.21 -2.47 26.00
CA GLU A 284 -7.99 -3.20 25.67
C GLU A 284 -8.35 -4.68 25.62
N LEU A 285 -8.35 -5.28 24.43
CA LEU A 285 -8.54 -6.72 24.25
C LEU A 285 -7.19 -7.32 23.87
N SER A 286 -6.67 -8.19 24.73
CA SER A 286 -5.51 -9.04 24.44
C SER A 286 -5.98 -10.48 24.26
N ALA A 287 -5.74 -11.04 23.08
CA ALA A 287 -6.23 -12.38 22.73
C ALA A 287 -5.24 -13.13 21.85
N THR A 288 -5.43 -14.45 21.77
CA THR A 288 -4.93 -15.24 20.63
C THR A 288 -6.08 -15.33 19.63
N ALA A 289 -5.82 -14.98 18.38
CA ALA A 289 -6.82 -15.09 17.34
C ALA A 289 -6.65 -16.39 16.52
N ASP A 290 -7.77 -16.91 16.08
CA ASP A 290 -7.85 -18.05 15.18
C ASP A 290 -7.90 -17.59 13.73
N TRP A 291 -7.39 -18.39 12.82
CA TRP A 291 -7.59 -18.18 11.39
C TRP A 291 -8.78 -19.00 10.92
N THR A 292 -9.57 -18.45 10.00
CA THR A 292 -10.56 -19.24 9.27
C THR A 292 -9.87 -20.36 8.48
N LYS A 293 -10.63 -21.43 8.16
CA LYS A 293 -10.07 -22.62 7.51
C LYS A 293 -9.42 -22.32 6.15
N ASP A 294 -9.96 -21.34 5.43
CA ASP A 294 -9.45 -20.83 4.16
C ASP A 294 -8.25 -19.88 4.32
N GLY A 295 -7.84 -19.56 5.56
CA GLY A 295 -6.75 -18.64 5.89
C GLY A 295 -6.96 -17.20 5.44
N GLY A 296 -8.19 -16.81 5.08
CA GLY A 296 -8.52 -15.47 4.60
C GLY A 296 -8.86 -14.47 5.71
N SER A 297 -9.29 -14.94 6.87
CA SER A 297 -9.74 -14.08 7.98
C SER A 297 -9.15 -14.48 9.32
N ILE A 298 -9.01 -13.49 10.18
CA ILE A 298 -8.68 -13.62 11.60
C ILE A 298 -9.97 -13.49 12.42
N VAL A 299 -10.16 -14.38 13.38
CA VAL A 299 -11.26 -14.41 14.34
C VAL A 299 -10.69 -14.20 15.73
N ILE A 300 -10.99 -13.05 16.33
CA ILE A 300 -10.57 -12.70 17.69
C ILE A 300 -11.71 -13.09 18.63
N PRO A 301 -11.49 -14.05 19.54
CA PRO A 301 -12.49 -14.39 20.54
C PRO A 301 -12.69 -13.19 21.48
N ASP A 302 -13.96 -12.89 21.77
CA ASP A 302 -14.36 -11.96 22.81
C ASP A 302 -15.29 -12.73 23.75
N ASN A 303 -14.97 -12.74 25.05
CA ASN A 303 -15.74 -13.50 26.03
C ASN A 303 -17.04 -12.80 26.45
N ASP A 304 -17.11 -11.48 26.27
CA ASP A 304 -18.22 -10.65 26.70
C ASP A 304 -19.12 -10.22 25.53
N SER A 305 -18.68 -10.47 24.29
CA SER A 305 -19.39 -10.13 23.06
C SER A 305 -19.26 -11.21 21.98
N LYS A 306 -19.86 -10.97 20.80
CA LYS A 306 -19.58 -11.82 19.63
C LYS A 306 -18.10 -11.68 19.22
N PRO A 307 -17.46 -12.76 18.72
CA PRO A 307 -16.10 -12.67 18.20
C PRO A 307 -15.96 -11.59 17.14
N LEU A 308 -14.85 -10.87 17.16
CA LEU A 308 -14.50 -9.92 16.10
C LEU A 308 -13.86 -10.67 14.94
N ARG A 309 -14.29 -10.38 13.72
CA ARG A 309 -13.75 -11.00 12.52
C ARG A 309 -13.16 -9.95 11.60
N PHE A 310 -11.99 -10.23 11.05
CA PHE A 310 -11.27 -9.35 10.13
C PHE A 310 -10.84 -10.13 8.90
N LEU A 311 -11.32 -9.71 7.73
CA LEU A 311 -10.79 -10.16 6.45
C LEU A 311 -9.40 -9.56 6.28
N VAL A 312 -8.41 -10.39 5.96
CA VAL A 312 -7.01 -9.98 5.84
C VAL A 312 -6.65 -9.69 4.39
N GLY A 313 -6.26 -8.44 4.14
CA GLY A 313 -5.91 -7.94 2.82
C GLY A 313 -4.53 -7.29 2.78
N GLU A 314 -4.06 -6.98 1.56
CA GLU A 314 -2.79 -6.27 1.41
C GLU A 314 -2.87 -4.91 2.09
N SER A 315 -2.02 -4.72 3.11
CA SER A 315 -1.93 -3.48 3.89
C SER A 315 -3.26 -3.01 4.49
N ALA A 316 -4.22 -3.91 4.71
CA ALA A 316 -5.51 -3.57 5.30
C ALA A 316 -6.20 -4.77 5.96
N LEU A 317 -7.05 -4.46 6.94
CA LEU A 317 -8.02 -5.37 7.52
C LEU A 317 -9.42 -4.81 7.31
N MET A 318 -10.40 -5.67 7.10
CA MET A 318 -11.79 -5.24 7.03
C MET A 318 -12.62 -6.02 8.02
N GLN A 319 -13.20 -5.32 8.99
CA GLN A 319 -14.05 -5.96 9.98
C GLN A 319 -15.39 -6.40 9.35
N TYR A 320 -15.87 -7.56 9.76
CA TYR A 320 -17.18 -8.07 9.35
C TYR A 320 -17.85 -8.88 10.47
N ALA A 321 -19.16 -9.08 10.37
CA ALA A 321 -19.90 -10.01 11.23
C ALA A 321 -20.13 -11.34 10.50
N GLU A 322 -20.27 -12.43 11.25
CA GLU A 322 -20.52 -13.74 10.65
C GLU A 322 -21.81 -13.76 9.83
N GLY A 323 -21.71 -14.11 8.54
CA GLY A 323 -22.83 -14.08 7.60
C GLY A 323 -23.10 -12.72 6.96
N GLU A 324 -22.29 -11.70 7.26
CA GLU A 324 -22.38 -10.35 6.67
C GLU A 324 -21.13 -10.06 5.83
N ALA A 325 -21.31 -9.26 4.77
CA ALA A 325 -20.20 -8.82 3.93
C ALA A 325 -19.33 -7.77 4.67
N PRO A 326 -18.01 -7.75 4.46
CA PRO A 326 -17.13 -6.74 5.05
C PRO A 326 -17.44 -5.34 4.54
N VAL A 327 -17.60 -4.39 5.46
CA VAL A 327 -18.05 -3.02 5.15
C VAL A 327 -16.89 -2.03 5.19
N ALA A 328 -16.72 -1.24 4.12
CA ALA A 328 -15.57 -0.34 3.93
C ALA A 328 -15.36 0.67 5.07
N GLN A 329 -16.42 1.13 5.73
CA GLN A 329 -16.34 2.04 6.88
C GLN A 329 -15.70 1.40 8.13
N TYR A 330 -15.52 0.08 8.15
CA TYR A 330 -14.79 -0.65 9.21
C TYR A 330 -13.42 -1.16 8.73
N ARG A 331 -12.87 -0.54 7.68
CA ARG A 331 -11.51 -0.80 7.21
C ARG A 331 -10.50 -0.24 8.20
N LEU A 332 -9.48 -1.03 8.51
CA LEU A 332 -8.28 -0.62 9.19
C LEU A 332 -7.10 -0.68 8.21
N HIS A 333 -6.33 0.39 8.11
CA HIS A 333 -5.16 0.51 7.24
C HIS A 333 -3.91 0.10 8.00
N LYS A 334 -3.00 -0.64 7.35
CA LYS A 334 -1.70 -0.98 7.95
C LYS A 334 -0.89 0.30 8.14
N MET A 335 -0.46 0.54 9.37
CA MET A 335 0.36 1.68 9.75
C MET A 335 1.83 1.35 9.56
N LEU A 336 2.59 2.31 9.04
CA LEU A 336 4.04 2.29 9.18
C LEU A 336 4.37 2.43 10.66
N HIS A 337 5.23 1.55 11.15
CA HIS A 337 5.62 1.52 12.55
C HIS A 337 7.15 1.46 12.67
N TYR A 338 7.71 2.49 13.29
CA TYR A 338 9.13 2.57 13.63
C TYR A 338 9.29 2.75 15.12
N SER A 339 10.34 2.17 15.70
CA SER A 339 10.50 2.22 17.14
C SER A 339 11.95 2.24 17.58
N ASP A 340 12.23 3.02 18.62
CA ASP A 340 13.54 3.12 19.29
C ASP A 340 13.38 2.95 20.82
N ASP A 341 14.39 3.33 21.60
CA ASP A 341 14.38 3.28 23.07
C ASP A 341 13.46 4.35 23.71
N LYS A 342 13.10 5.38 22.96
CA LYS A 342 12.33 6.53 23.44
C LYS A 342 10.88 6.47 23.05
N MET A 343 10.55 6.00 21.85
CA MET A 343 9.19 6.03 21.33
C MET A 343 8.91 4.95 20.28
N ALA A 344 7.61 4.69 20.09
CA ALA A 344 7.06 4.08 18.88
C ALA A 344 6.35 5.17 18.07
N VAL A 345 6.58 5.19 16.77
CA VAL A 345 6.03 6.16 15.82
C VAL A 345 5.15 5.42 14.83
N PHE A 346 3.97 5.96 14.59
CA PHE A 346 2.95 5.42 13.71
C PHE A 346 2.53 6.47 12.69
N THR A 347 2.49 6.11 11.42
CA THR A 347 1.94 6.97 10.36
C THR A 347 1.28 6.13 9.28
N ASP A 348 0.29 6.71 8.60
CA ASP A 348 -0.30 6.10 7.43
C ASP A 348 0.63 6.33 6.23
N ARG A 349 0.91 5.28 5.45
CA ARG A 349 1.77 5.38 4.26
C ARG A 349 1.19 6.37 3.24
N SER A 350 -0.13 6.49 3.14
CA SER A 350 -0.80 7.46 2.25
C SER A 350 -0.46 8.91 2.57
N HIS A 351 -0.11 9.23 3.83
CA HIS A 351 0.35 10.58 4.20
C HIS A 351 1.73 10.92 3.63
N LEU A 352 2.50 9.91 3.21
CA LEU A 352 3.85 10.07 2.67
C LEU A 352 3.87 10.09 1.14
N LEU A 353 2.82 9.58 0.48
CA LEU A 353 2.73 9.50 -0.97
C LEU A 353 2.61 10.90 -1.60
N GLY A 354 3.52 11.22 -2.53
CA GLY A 354 3.50 12.48 -3.30
C GLY A 354 4.36 13.61 -2.72
N LEU A 355 5.09 13.37 -1.62
CA LEU A 355 6.05 14.32 -1.06
C LEU A 355 7.34 14.32 -1.90
N HIS A 356 7.36 15.05 -3.01
CA HIS A 356 8.51 15.19 -3.92
C HIS A 356 9.63 16.08 -3.35
N GLY A 357 10.24 15.66 -2.24
CA GLY A 357 11.46 16.25 -1.70
C GLY A 357 11.29 17.25 -0.55
N ASN A 358 10.14 17.90 -0.42
CA ASN A 358 9.76 18.68 0.76
C ASN A 358 8.29 18.37 1.09
N GLY A 359 7.97 18.06 2.34
CA GLY A 359 6.63 17.58 2.69
C GLY A 359 6.28 17.71 4.16
N GLU A 360 4.99 17.74 4.46
CA GLU A 360 4.47 17.78 5.82
C GLU A 360 3.46 16.67 6.03
N PHE A 361 3.60 15.92 7.12
CA PHE A 361 2.72 14.81 7.47
C PHE A 361 2.51 14.73 9.00
N GLU A 362 1.40 14.10 9.42
CA GLU A 362 1.11 13.85 10.83
C GLU A 362 1.59 12.44 11.22
N VAL A 363 2.21 12.32 12.39
CA VAL A 363 2.51 11.05 13.05
C VAL A 363 1.86 10.98 14.42
N VAL A 364 1.51 9.76 14.84
CA VAL A 364 1.14 9.44 16.23
C VAL A 364 2.36 8.80 16.89
N VAL A 365 2.68 9.20 18.11
CA VAL A 365 3.79 8.60 18.88
C VAL A 365 3.34 8.09 20.23
N ASN A 366 3.86 6.95 20.65
CA ASN A 366 3.78 6.44 22.01
C ASN A 366 5.16 6.54 22.66
N TYR A 367 5.27 7.25 23.78
CA TYR A 367 6.54 7.37 24.52
C TYR A 367 6.80 6.11 25.35
N LYS A 368 8.01 5.56 25.25
CA LYS A 368 8.45 4.37 25.99
C LYS A 368 9.19 4.70 27.28
N THR A 369 9.97 5.78 27.27
CA THR A 369 10.65 6.26 28.46
C THR A 369 9.71 7.18 29.22
N GLN A 370 9.30 6.73 30.42
CA GLN A 370 8.65 7.60 31.38
C GLN A 370 9.65 8.67 31.82
N ARG A 371 9.69 9.80 31.11
CA ARG A 371 9.87 11.05 31.85
C ARG A 371 8.72 11.08 32.86
N GLN A 372 8.92 11.58 34.06
CA GLN A 372 7.83 11.79 35.03
C GLN A 372 6.89 12.90 34.52
N THR A 373 6.30 12.69 33.35
CA THR A 373 5.47 13.62 32.59
C THR A 373 4.14 12.94 32.39
N GLU A 374 3.06 13.68 32.60
CA GLU A 374 1.68 13.22 32.37
C GLU A 374 1.40 12.87 30.90
N VAL A 375 2.32 13.14 29.98
CA VAL A 375 2.21 12.86 28.54
C VAL A 375 2.69 11.44 28.21
N LYS A 376 1.79 10.58 27.71
CA LYS A 376 2.08 9.19 27.27
C LYS A 376 2.17 9.03 25.77
N SER A 377 1.46 9.85 25.01
CA SER A 377 1.51 9.87 23.55
C SER A 377 1.43 11.29 23.02
N ALA A 378 1.69 11.47 21.72
CA ALA A 378 1.48 12.74 21.05
C ALA A 378 1.05 12.57 19.60
N ARG A 379 0.39 13.59 19.05
CA ARG A 379 0.32 13.85 17.61
C ARG A 379 1.38 14.88 17.26
N MET A 380 2.18 14.59 16.26
CA MET A 380 3.26 15.46 15.81
C MET A 380 3.12 15.75 14.33
N GLN A 381 3.23 17.02 13.97
CA GLN A 381 3.37 17.46 12.59
C GLN A 381 4.86 17.47 12.25
N VAL A 382 5.25 16.65 11.27
CA VAL A 382 6.63 16.47 10.82
C VAL A 382 6.77 17.09 9.44
N THR A 383 7.72 18.00 9.29
CA THR A 383 8.11 18.54 7.99
C THR A 383 9.46 17.97 7.59
N VAL A 384 9.57 17.39 6.40
CA VAL A 384 10.80 16.84 5.85
C VAL A 384 11.36 17.72 4.74
N ASP A 385 12.69 17.88 4.72
CA ASP A 385 13.46 18.43 3.61
C ASP A 385 14.49 17.40 3.15
N CYS A 386 14.13 16.64 2.12
CA CYS A 386 14.94 15.57 1.56
C CYS A 386 16.17 16.11 0.83
N GLY A 387 16.11 17.32 0.28
CA GLY A 387 17.24 17.97 -0.38
C GLY A 387 18.36 18.32 0.59
N GLN A 388 18.00 18.74 1.81
CA GLN A 388 18.93 19.00 2.91
C GLN A 388 19.20 17.76 3.77
N GLY A 389 18.40 16.70 3.61
CA GLY A 389 18.49 15.49 4.42
C GLY A 389 18.09 15.75 5.87
N THR A 390 17.07 16.56 6.11
CA THR A 390 16.62 16.96 7.46
C THR A 390 15.11 16.83 7.66
N TYR A 391 14.67 16.82 8.91
CA TYR A 391 13.27 16.95 9.29
C TYR A 391 13.11 17.89 10.49
N THR A 392 11.93 18.46 10.64
CA THR A 392 11.54 19.30 11.78
C THR A 392 10.21 18.83 12.35
N THR A 393 10.02 19.03 13.65
CA THR A 393 8.72 18.85 14.30
C THR A 393 8.13 20.23 14.57
N ALA A 394 7.12 20.62 13.81
CA ALA A 394 6.55 21.97 13.86
C ALA A 394 5.55 22.10 15.02
N LYS A 395 4.66 21.11 15.18
CA LYS A 395 3.57 21.16 16.16
C LYS A 395 3.42 19.82 16.87
N THR A 396 3.48 19.84 18.20
CA THR A 396 3.28 18.64 19.04
C THR A 396 2.12 18.85 19.99
N ILE A 397 1.15 17.93 19.96
CA ILE A 397 0.04 17.87 20.91
C ILE A 397 0.19 16.58 21.73
N GLY A 398 0.48 16.70 23.01
CA GLY A 398 0.65 15.60 23.95
C GLY A 398 -0.66 15.19 24.64
N TYR A 399 -0.83 13.89 24.87
CA TYR A 399 -2.01 13.28 25.47
C TYR A 399 -1.65 12.35 26.64
N SER A 400 -2.58 12.19 27.58
CA SER A 400 -2.37 11.41 28.81
C SER A 400 -2.47 9.89 28.64
N GLY A 401 -3.06 9.42 27.54
CA GLY A 401 -3.17 8.00 27.16
C GLY A 401 -2.21 7.63 26.01
N LEU A 402 -2.22 6.36 25.59
CA LEU A 402 -1.50 5.91 24.39
C LEU A 402 -2.30 6.26 23.12
N PHE A 403 -1.66 6.25 21.95
CA PHE A 403 -2.30 6.43 20.64
C PHE A 403 -3.10 7.74 20.50
N ALA A 404 -2.61 8.83 21.10
CA ALA A 404 -3.31 10.11 21.17
C ALA A 404 -4.73 10.00 21.76
N SER A 405 -4.87 9.19 22.82
CA SER A 405 -6.06 9.11 23.68
C SER A 405 -5.85 9.83 25.00
N GLY A 406 -6.95 10.08 25.70
CA GLY A 406 -7.01 10.79 26.96
C GLY A 406 -7.06 12.30 26.77
N SER A 407 -6.98 13.01 27.89
CA SER A 407 -6.96 14.47 27.90
C SER A 407 -5.72 15.01 27.20
N MET A 408 -5.86 16.10 26.46
CA MET A 408 -4.73 16.88 25.97
C MET A 408 -3.98 17.48 27.17
N VAL A 409 -2.71 17.13 27.32
CA VAL A 409 -1.87 17.53 28.47
C VAL A 409 -0.95 18.70 28.09
N GLN A 410 -0.51 18.77 26.82
CA GLN A 410 0.44 19.78 26.39
C GLN A 410 0.23 20.13 24.92
N LYS A 411 0.25 21.44 24.61
CA LYS A 411 0.37 21.93 23.23
C LYS A 411 1.67 22.72 23.14
N THR A 412 2.66 22.15 22.46
CA THR A 412 3.96 22.78 22.29
C THR A 412 4.14 23.10 20.81
N ASP A 413 4.29 24.39 20.50
CA ASP A 413 5.04 24.78 19.31
C ASP A 413 6.51 24.55 19.67
N THR A 414 7.07 23.46 19.19
CA THR A 414 8.50 23.26 19.27
C THR A 414 9.12 24.26 18.31
N ASN A 415 9.90 25.22 18.81
CA ASN A 415 10.81 26.04 17.99
C ASN A 415 11.41 25.10 16.94
N HIS A 416 11.14 25.29 15.64
CA HIS A 416 11.47 24.37 14.54
C HIS A 416 12.85 23.71 14.69
N VAL A 417 12.95 22.63 15.49
CA VAL A 417 14.23 21.98 15.77
C VAL A 417 14.47 21.07 14.59
N THR A 418 15.48 21.41 13.82
CA THR A 418 15.92 20.63 12.66
C THR A 418 16.83 19.51 13.10
N HIS A 419 16.50 18.30 12.67
CA HIS A 419 17.23 17.07 12.92
C HIS A 419 17.66 16.44 11.59
N PRO A 420 18.81 15.78 11.52
CA PRO A 420 19.23 15.07 10.31
C PRO A 420 18.45 13.76 10.11
N LEU A 421 18.15 13.39 8.86
CA LEU A 421 17.53 12.11 8.49
C LEU A 421 18.46 10.90 8.75
N THR A 422 19.76 11.14 8.92
CA THR A 422 20.75 10.10 9.23
C THR A 422 20.72 9.64 10.70
N ASP A 423 19.93 10.31 11.54
CA ASP A 423 19.71 9.90 12.91
C ASP A 423 19.09 8.49 12.98
N LYS A 424 19.53 7.69 13.96
CA LYS A 424 18.97 6.35 14.22
C LYS A 424 17.79 6.41 15.19
N THR A 425 16.86 7.32 14.95
CA THR A 425 15.64 7.49 15.76
C THR A 425 14.42 7.04 14.99
N ALA A 426 13.35 6.67 15.69
CA ALA A 426 12.09 6.27 15.09
C ALA A 426 11.51 7.38 14.18
N LEU A 427 11.62 8.64 14.61
CA LEU A 427 11.19 9.80 13.81
C LEU A 427 12.04 10.00 12.56
N ALA A 428 13.37 9.84 12.65
CA ALA A 428 14.24 9.97 11.48
C ALA A 428 13.99 8.85 10.46
N MET A 429 13.78 7.60 10.90
CA MET A 429 13.39 6.50 10.01
C MET A 429 12.04 6.75 9.34
N THR A 430 11.06 7.27 10.09
CA THR A 430 9.74 7.62 9.54
C THR A 430 9.86 8.77 8.52
N ALA A 431 10.65 9.80 8.81
CA ALA A 431 10.86 10.92 7.90
C ALA A 431 11.69 10.53 6.66
N LEU A 432 12.60 9.57 6.79
CA LEU A 432 13.34 9.03 5.65
C LEU A 432 12.44 8.27 4.68
N GLU A 433 11.42 7.57 5.19
CA GLU A 433 10.40 6.91 4.35
C GLU A 433 9.66 7.92 3.47
N ALA A 434 9.48 9.17 3.93
CA ALA A 434 8.86 10.23 3.12
C ALA A 434 9.74 10.71 1.96
N CYS A 435 11.03 10.38 1.96
CA CYS A 435 11.99 10.77 0.92
C CYS A 435 12.30 9.66 -0.09
N ASN A 436 11.88 8.43 0.20
CA ASN A 436 12.07 7.25 -0.66
C ASN A 436 10.78 6.95 -1.43
#